data_AF-A0A838QZ07-F1
#
_entry.id   AF-A0A838QZ07-F1
#
_cell.length_a   1.000
_cell.length_b   1.000
_cell.length_c   1.000
_cell.angle_alpha   90.00
_cell.angle_beta   90.00
_cell.angle_gamma   90.00
#
_symmetry.space_group_name_H-M   'P 1'
#
loop_
_entity.id
_entity.type
_entity.pdbx_description
1 polymer ?
#
loop_
_entity_poly.entity_id
_entity_poly.type
_entity_poly.pdbx_seq_one_letter_code
_entity_poly.pdbx_strand_id
1 'polypeptide(L)'
;MRLFLWLAIFSIARPGLADEPGRLVSLPEAFKTLVNPDCSHCRIEAGRRASELRDDDRVLCWIRGYSDGGAIPLRFFLNSYRVISDSYGVFVYDPDAGYARGFAPSYDFTFYGWRNGVMVMKHKDGTLYSCLTGLAFDGPKKGTRLEPLPTLMSDWGFWLKRYPGNVAYEMFDKYKPLSLSKTVNKDSESSRGALDKRLAEDEEVLGVYEDGKARVYPISLLSKRGVIQETIEGHSRIVLWYSPTKTAAAYRPLAFPPGDGNKEEPREVTLKLADADPLAPFVDSETGSHWDIAGRAVDGEFKDWTLQWLDGTQVKWFAWAAEYPGTSTYEASETSK
;
A
#
# COMPACT_ATOMS: atom_id res chain seq x y z
N MET A 1 7.20 0.84 58.53
CA MET A 1 7.55 -0.47 57.94
C MET A 1 6.93 -0.51 56.55
N ARG A 2 7.74 -0.45 55.49
CA ARG A 2 7.29 -0.19 54.10
C ARG A 2 6.61 -1.44 53.51
N LEU A 3 5.37 -1.29 53.05
CA LEU A 3 4.66 -2.29 52.23
C LEU A 3 5.28 -2.32 50.83
N PHE A 4 5.82 -3.47 50.42
CA PHE A 4 6.20 -3.73 49.04
C PHE A 4 4.97 -4.22 48.27
N LEU A 5 4.48 -3.38 47.35
CA LEU A 5 3.47 -3.75 46.37
C LEU A 5 4.18 -4.52 45.23
N TRP A 6 3.90 -5.82 45.11
CA TRP A 6 4.34 -6.63 43.97
C TRP A 6 3.41 -6.31 42.79
N LEU A 7 3.86 -5.47 41.85
CA LEU A 7 3.21 -5.35 40.55
C LEU A 7 3.55 -6.61 39.74
N ALA A 8 2.57 -7.51 39.61
CA ALA A 8 2.60 -8.55 38.59
C ALA A 8 2.45 -7.88 37.22
N ILE A 9 3.55 -7.82 36.48
CA ILE A 9 3.53 -7.42 35.06
C ILE A 9 2.90 -8.59 34.30
N PHE A 10 1.61 -8.49 34.02
CA PHE A 10 0.98 -9.35 33.02
C PHE A 10 1.55 -8.96 31.65
N SER A 11 2.42 -9.81 31.12
CA SER A 11 2.83 -9.75 29.73
C SER A 11 1.61 -10.09 28.89
N ILE A 12 1.00 -9.07 28.27
CA ILE A 12 0.00 -9.29 27.22
C ILE A 12 0.77 -9.85 26.03
N ALA A 13 0.71 -11.17 25.84
CA ALA A 13 1.14 -11.80 24.61
C ALA A 13 0.32 -11.20 23.46
N ARG A 14 0.99 -10.46 22.57
CA ARG A 14 0.40 -10.03 21.30
C ARG A 14 0.27 -11.28 20.42
N PRO A 15 -0.93 -11.67 19.97
CA PRO A 15 -1.06 -12.74 19.00
C PRO A 15 -0.62 -12.24 17.61
N GLY A 16 0.13 -13.05 16.87
CA GLY A 16 0.19 -12.94 15.40
C GLY A 16 1.54 -12.69 14.72
N LEU A 17 2.69 -13.05 15.31
CA LEU A 17 3.98 -13.05 14.61
C LEU A 17 4.52 -14.47 14.46
N ALA A 18 5.15 -14.77 13.32
CA ALA A 18 5.67 -16.10 13.00
C ALA A 18 6.76 -16.55 13.99
N ASP A 19 6.65 -17.79 14.49
CA ASP A 19 7.56 -18.36 15.50
C ASP A 19 8.92 -18.81 14.93
N GLU A 20 9.08 -18.92 13.61
CA GLU A 20 10.38 -19.15 12.95
C GLU A 20 10.66 -18.04 11.92
N PRO A 21 11.57 -17.10 12.21
CA PRO A 21 11.89 -16.03 11.26
C PRO A 21 12.64 -16.62 10.05
N GLY A 22 12.18 -16.31 8.83
CA GLY A 22 12.93 -16.61 7.62
C GLY A 22 14.33 -15.99 7.67
N ARG A 23 15.25 -16.62 6.93
CA ARG A 23 16.67 -16.24 6.92
C ARG A 23 16.84 -14.81 6.39
N LEU A 24 17.52 -13.96 7.16
CA LEU A 24 17.95 -12.64 6.69
C LEU A 24 19.11 -12.81 5.69
N VAL A 25 18.90 -12.34 4.46
CA VAL A 25 19.93 -12.21 3.43
C VAL A 25 20.33 -10.75 3.37
N SER A 26 21.52 -10.41 3.87
CA SER A 26 22.05 -9.05 3.87
C SER A 26 22.83 -8.76 2.60
N LEU A 27 22.39 -7.75 1.85
CA LEU A 27 23.04 -7.30 0.62
C LEU A 27 22.80 -5.78 0.42
N PRO A 28 23.26 -4.91 1.34
CA PRO A 28 22.90 -3.49 1.36
C PRO A 28 23.31 -2.73 0.09
N GLU A 29 24.36 -3.19 -0.58
CA GLU A 29 24.88 -2.56 -1.80
C GLU A 29 24.15 -3.00 -3.09
N ALA A 30 23.15 -3.88 -3.00
CA ALA A 30 22.43 -4.38 -4.18
C ALA A 30 21.67 -3.29 -4.93
N PHE A 31 21.15 -2.31 -4.19
CA PHE A 31 20.40 -1.19 -4.73
C PHE A 31 20.80 0.09 -4.02
N LYS A 32 21.15 1.11 -4.81
CA LYS A 32 21.36 2.45 -4.28
C LYS A 32 20.01 3.04 -3.88
N THR A 33 19.89 3.56 -2.67
CA THR A 33 18.72 4.35 -2.28
C THR A 33 18.75 5.73 -2.93
N LEU A 34 17.60 6.17 -3.40
CA LEU A 34 17.41 7.55 -3.87
C LEU A 34 16.94 8.41 -2.70
N VAL A 35 17.61 9.53 -2.46
CA VAL A 35 17.29 10.43 -1.34
C VAL A 35 16.90 11.78 -1.92
N ASN A 36 15.72 12.29 -1.52
CA ASN A 36 15.21 13.62 -1.84
C ASN A 36 15.41 14.02 -3.32
N PRO A 37 14.82 13.28 -4.28
CA PRO A 37 14.86 13.68 -5.68
C PRO A 37 13.97 14.92 -5.92
N ASP A 38 14.38 15.75 -6.89
CA ASP A 38 13.64 16.98 -7.24
C ASP A 38 12.19 16.67 -7.65
N CYS A 39 11.26 17.54 -7.23
CA CYS A 39 9.84 17.40 -7.50
C CYS A 39 9.40 18.17 -8.75
N SER A 40 8.40 17.63 -9.44
CA SER A 40 7.71 18.18 -10.60
C SER A 40 6.22 17.83 -10.48
N HIS A 41 5.47 17.93 -11.57
CA HIS A 41 4.05 17.60 -11.65
C HIS A 41 3.79 16.61 -12.78
N CYS A 42 2.78 15.76 -12.62
CA CYS A 42 2.46 14.70 -13.59
C CYS A 42 2.32 15.24 -15.02
N ARG A 43 1.58 16.35 -15.21
CA ARG A 43 1.43 17.01 -16.52
C ARG A 43 2.73 17.48 -17.15
N ILE A 44 3.71 17.91 -16.35
CA ILE A 44 5.00 18.41 -16.85
C ILE A 44 5.82 17.21 -17.33
N GLU A 45 5.90 16.16 -16.52
CA GLU A 45 6.68 14.96 -16.84
C GLU A 45 6.07 14.16 -18.00
N ALA A 46 4.73 14.17 -18.14
CA ALA A 46 4.04 13.63 -19.32
C ALA A 46 4.49 14.30 -20.62
N GLY A 47 4.69 15.62 -20.61
CA GLY A 47 5.24 16.34 -21.76
C GLY A 47 6.73 16.10 -21.94
N ARG A 48 7.51 16.16 -20.86
CA ARG A 48 8.97 16.00 -20.86
C ARG A 48 9.42 14.62 -21.37
N ARG A 49 8.72 13.55 -20.98
CA ARG A 49 9.09 12.15 -21.27
C ARG A 49 8.03 11.43 -22.12
N ALA A 50 7.30 12.16 -22.96
CA ALA A 50 6.19 11.65 -23.77
C ALA A 50 6.52 10.43 -24.65
N SER A 51 7.78 10.27 -25.07
CA SER A 51 8.24 9.14 -25.89
C SER A 51 8.63 7.90 -25.07
N GLU A 52 8.77 8.02 -23.75
CA GLU A 52 9.32 6.98 -22.87
C GLU A 52 8.31 6.51 -21.81
N LEU A 53 7.46 7.42 -21.36
CA LEU A 53 6.43 7.22 -20.34
C LEU A 53 5.14 6.78 -21.02
N ARG A 54 4.66 5.59 -20.68
CA ARG A 54 3.53 4.93 -21.34
C ARG A 54 2.30 4.96 -20.46
N ASP A 55 1.11 4.95 -21.06
CA ASP A 55 -0.14 4.93 -20.31
C ASP A 55 -0.26 3.71 -19.38
N ASP A 56 0.31 2.57 -19.77
CA ASP A 56 0.32 1.31 -19.02
C ASP A 56 1.50 1.18 -18.04
N ASP A 57 2.29 2.24 -17.86
CA ASP A 57 3.38 2.21 -16.86
C ASP A 57 2.79 2.19 -15.46
N ARG A 58 3.08 1.10 -14.73
CA ARG A 58 2.69 0.96 -13.32
C ARG A 58 3.32 2.08 -12.49
N VAL A 59 2.49 2.69 -11.65
CA VAL A 59 2.88 3.78 -10.76
C VAL A 59 2.44 3.48 -9.33
N LEU A 60 3.30 3.82 -8.37
CA LEU A 60 2.89 3.93 -6.97
C LEU A 60 2.30 5.33 -6.77
N CYS A 61 1.06 5.40 -6.31
CA CYS A 61 0.38 6.65 -6.04
C CYS A 61 0.26 6.85 -4.54
N TRP A 62 0.68 8.00 -4.02
CA TRP A 62 0.25 8.45 -2.69
C TRP A 62 -0.97 9.34 -2.87
N ILE A 63 -2.03 9.06 -2.10
CA ILE A 63 -3.38 9.54 -2.42
C ILE A 63 -3.88 10.59 -1.43
N ARG A 64 -3.07 10.95 -0.43
CA ARG A 64 -3.30 11.99 0.57
C ARG A 64 -1.98 12.68 0.91
N GLY A 65 -2.04 13.84 1.55
CA GLY A 65 -0.87 14.60 2.02
C GLY A 65 -0.95 16.08 1.66
N TYR A 66 0.12 16.83 1.92
CA TYR A 66 0.19 18.28 1.70
C TYR A 66 -0.08 18.72 0.25
N SER A 67 0.24 17.88 -0.74
CA SER A 67 0.14 18.19 -2.17
C SER A 67 -1.04 17.52 -2.88
N ASP A 68 -2.06 17.07 -2.14
CA ASP A 68 -3.18 16.28 -2.68
C ASP A 68 -2.74 14.99 -3.40
N GLY A 69 -1.55 14.47 -3.03
CA GLY A 69 -1.00 13.22 -3.55
C GLY A 69 0.04 13.39 -4.67
N GLY A 70 0.38 12.26 -5.28
CA GLY A 70 1.40 12.16 -6.32
C GLY A 70 1.58 10.75 -6.86
N ALA A 71 2.46 10.60 -7.85
CA ALA A 71 2.76 9.33 -8.50
C ALA A 71 4.25 9.14 -8.78
N ILE A 72 4.71 7.90 -8.57
CA ILE A 72 6.08 7.45 -8.84
C ILE A 72 6.04 6.35 -9.90
N PRO A 73 6.43 6.61 -11.15
CA PRO A 73 6.54 5.58 -12.16
C PRO A 73 7.61 4.56 -11.79
N LEU A 74 7.23 3.28 -11.70
CA LEU A 74 8.13 2.23 -11.24
C LEU A 74 9.36 2.12 -12.14
N ARG A 75 9.18 2.15 -13.47
CA ARG A 75 10.27 2.00 -14.44
C ARG A 75 11.37 3.04 -14.28
N PHE A 76 11.03 4.27 -13.90
CA PHE A 76 11.98 5.38 -13.79
C PHE A 76 12.69 5.43 -12.45
N PHE A 77 12.00 5.07 -11.37
CA PHE A 77 12.51 5.28 -10.02
C PHE A 77 12.54 3.98 -9.22
N LEU A 78 11.39 3.53 -8.73
CA LEU A 78 11.30 2.48 -7.74
C LEU A 78 11.86 1.13 -8.22
N ASN A 79 11.89 0.87 -9.54
CA ASN A 79 12.53 -0.33 -10.09
C ASN A 79 14.06 -0.29 -9.99
N SER A 80 14.67 0.89 -10.12
CA SER A 80 16.13 1.07 -10.07
C SER A 80 16.63 1.20 -8.63
N TYR A 81 15.89 1.94 -7.79
CA TYR A 81 16.35 2.36 -6.47
C TYR A 81 15.78 1.52 -5.32
N ARG A 82 14.62 0.88 -5.53
CA ARG A 82 13.86 0.05 -4.57
C ARG A 82 13.36 0.76 -3.31
N VAL A 83 14.12 1.71 -2.78
CA VAL A 83 13.80 2.58 -1.65
C VAL A 83 14.04 4.02 -2.10
N ILE A 84 13.07 4.89 -1.86
CA ILE A 84 13.19 6.34 -1.99
C ILE A 84 12.90 6.94 -0.61
N SER A 85 13.85 7.71 -0.09
CA SER A 85 13.71 8.40 1.21
C SER A 85 13.57 9.89 0.98
N ASP A 86 12.41 10.44 1.33
CA ASP A 86 11.99 11.76 0.89
C ASP A 86 11.08 12.47 1.92
N SER A 87 10.87 13.77 1.69
CA SER A 87 9.98 14.67 2.40
C SER A 87 8.49 14.32 2.26
N TYR A 88 8.09 13.67 1.17
CA TYR A 88 6.71 13.20 0.99
C TYR A 88 6.45 11.83 1.63
N GLY A 89 7.49 11.03 1.83
CA GLY A 89 7.38 9.67 2.35
C GLY A 89 8.64 8.84 2.13
N VAL A 90 8.67 7.66 2.75
CA VAL A 90 9.60 6.59 2.37
C VAL A 90 8.85 5.61 1.48
N PHE A 91 9.22 5.55 0.21
CA PHE A 91 8.54 4.72 -0.80
C PHE A 91 9.37 3.50 -1.15
N VAL A 92 8.72 2.34 -1.24
CA VAL A 92 9.37 1.06 -1.50
C VAL A 92 8.65 0.30 -2.60
N TYR A 93 9.40 -0.50 -3.36
CA TYR A 93 8.88 -1.43 -4.36
C TYR A 93 9.64 -2.75 -4.35
N ASP A 94 8.93 -3.81 -4.03
CA ASP A 94 9.40 -5.18 -4.07
C ASP A 94 8.78 -5.92 -5.28
N PRO A 95 9.54 -6.15 -6.36
CA PRO A 95 9.01 -6.81 -7.56
C PRO A 95 8.73 -8.30 -7.33
N ASP A 96 9.43 -8.94 -6.40
CA ASP A 96 9.29 -10.38 -6.15
C ASP A 96 8.01 -10.64 -5.35
N ALA A 97 7.81 -9.87 -4.28
CA ALA A 97 6.59 -9.87 -3.47
C ALA A 97 5.41 -9.16 -4.15
N GLY A 98 5.65 -8.41 -5.22
CA GLY A 98 4.62 -7.82 -6.07
C GLY A 98 3.89 -6.62 -5.46
N TYR A 99 4.56 -5.84 -4.61
CA TYR A 99 3.95 -4.66 -3.97
C TYR A 99 4.83 -3.41 -4.07
N ALA A 100 4.18 -2.26 -4.07
CA ALA A 100 4.80 -0.99 -3.70
C ALA A 100 3.92 -0.29 -2.66
N ARG A 101 4.54 0.45 -1.74
CA ARG A 101 3.83 1.19 -0.68
C ARG A 101 4.68 2.33 -0.14
N GLY A 102 4.08 3.17 0.70
CA GLY A 102 4.76 4.27 1.38
C GLY A 102 4.66 4.19 2.91
N PHE A 103 5.61 4.83 3.57
CA PHE A 103 5.60 5.14 5.01
C PHE A 103 5.82 6.64 5.23
N ALA A 104 5.63 7.09 6.47
CA ALA A 104 5.85 8.49 6.84
C ALA A 104 7.23 9.04 6.41
N PRO A 105 7.34 10.35 6.14
CA PRO A 105 8.56 10.98 5.63
C PRO A 105 9.81 10.72 6.46
N SER A 106 10.93 10.46 5.77
CA SER A 106 12.26 10.33 6.36
C SER A 106 13.32 10.27 5.25
N TYR A 107 14.52 10.80 5.54
CA TYR A 107 15.70 10.73 4.66
C TYR A 107 16.67 9.61 5.04
N ASP A 108 16.35 8.85 6.09
CA ASP A 108 17.34 8.06 6.84
C ASP A 108 17.27 6.56 6.57
N PHE A 109 16.46 6.12 5.60
CA PHE A 109 16.32 4.71 5.25
C PHE A 109 17.18 4.35 4.06
N THR A 110 17.65 3.12 4.02
CA THR A 110 18.43 2.54 2.93
C THR A 110 17.99 1.12 2.66
N PHE A 111 18.16 0.65 1.42
CA PHE A 111 17.99 -0.78 1.11
C PHE A 111 18.97 -1.62 1.95
N TYR A 112 18.54 -2.81 2.38
CA TYR A 112 19.41 -3.69 3.18
C TYR A 112 19.48 -5.13 2.68
N GLY A 113 18.39 -5.71 2.18
CA GLY A 113 18.36 -7.09 1.75
C GLY A 113 16.96 -7.69 1.79
N TRP A 114 16.85 -8.98 2.13
CA TRP A 114 15.57 -9.70 2.17
C TRP A 114 15.44 -10.57 3.41
N ARG A 115 14.20 -10.75 3.85
CA ARG A 115 13.78 -11.69 4.88
C ARG A 115 12.37 -12.16 4.54
N ASN A 116 12.10 -13.46 4.62
CA ASN A 116 10.79 -14.02 4.23
C ASN A 116 10.41 -13.77 2.76
N GLY A 117 11.38 -13.55 1.88
CA GLY A 117 11.16 -13.11 0.49
C GLY A 117 10.65 -11.67 0.36
N VAL A 118 10.63 -10.91 1.45
CA VAL A 118 10.23 -9.50 1.51
C VAL A 118 11.47 -8.63 1.68
N MET A 119 11.52 -7.51 0.96
CA MET A 119 12.56 -6.52 1.13
C MET A 119 12.68 -6.01 2.57
N VAL A 120 13.92 -5.79 2.99
CA VAL A 120 14.29 -5.16 4.26
C VAL A 120 14.96 -3.83 3.96
N MET A 121 14.60 -2.80 4.73
CA MET A 121 15.30 -1.53 4.76
C MET A 121 15.91 -1.27 6.13
N LYS A 122 17.03 -0.56 6.14
CA LYS A 122 17.77 -0.18 7.35
C LYS A 122 17.67 1.32 7.56
N HIS A 123 17.31 1.72 8.77
CA HIS A 123 17.38 3.11 9.22
C HIS A 123 18.80 3.48 9.68
N LYS A 124 19.18 4.76 9.66
CA LYS A 124 20.51 5.24 10.06
C LYS A 124 20.94 4.85 11.48
N ASP A 125 19.97 4.64 12.39
CA ASP A 125 20.22 4.18 13.77
C ASP A 125 20.54 2.68 13.87
N GLY A 126 20.53 1.96 12.74
CA GLY A 126 20.81 0.54 12.67
C GLY A 126 19.57 -0.35 12.70
N THR A 127 18.36 0.19 12.94
CA THR A 127 17.13 -0.60 13.00
C THR A 127 16.77 -1.15 11.62
N LEU A 128 16.39 -2.44 11.57
CA LEU A 128 15.91 -3.12 10.37
C LEU A 128 14.38 -3.24 10.37
N TYR A 129 13.77 -2.89 9.25
CA TYR A 129 12.33 -2.89 9.05
C TYR A 129 11.94 -3.76 7.86
N SER A 130 10.84 -4.50 7.98
CA SER A 130 10.20 -5.11 6.82
C SER A 130 9.55 -4.02 5.97
N CYS A 131 9.91 -3.96 4.69
CA CYS A 131 9.34 -2.99 3.75
C CYS A 131 7.84 -3.24 3.49
N LEU A 132 7.31 -4.42 3.83
CA LEU A 132 5.88 -4.73 3.68
C LEU A 132 5.09 -4.25 4.89
N THR A 133 5.54 -4.55 6.10
CA THR A 133 4.75 -4.28 7.32
C THR A 133 5.09 -2.96 8.00
N GLY A 134 6.28 -2.41 7.72
CA GLY A 134 6.86 -1.30 8.47
C GLY A 134 7.27 -1.69 9.89
N LEU A 135 7.25 -2.98 10.26
CA LEU A 135 7.62 -3.45 11.60
C LEU A 135 9.15 -3.51 11.74
N ALA A 136 9.66 -2.90 12.80
CA ALA A 136 11.04 -3.05 13.23
C ALA A 136 11.24 -4.44 13.86
N PHE A 137 12.00 -5.31 13.21
CA PHE A 137 12.25 -6.67 13.72
C PHE A 137 13.61 -6.82 14.39
N ASP A 138 14.54 -5.89 14.15
CA ASP A 138 15.87 -5.89 14.73
C ASP A 138 16.41 -4.45 14.93
N GLY A 139 17.32 -4.28 15.89
CA GLY A 139 17.94 -3.00 16.25
C GLY A 139 17.17 -2.16 17.29
N PRO A 140 17.60 -0.90 17.51
CA PRO A 140 17.17 -0.08 18.64
C PRO A 140 15.68 0.16 18.78
N LYS A 141 14.93 0.19 17.66
CA LYS A 141 13.48 0.42 17.66
C LYS A 141 12.66 -0.86 17.47
N LYS A 142 13.23 -2.06 17.72
CA LYS A 142 12.53 -3.34 17.58
C LYS A 142 11.16 -3.35 18.27
N GLY A 143 10.15 -3.87 17.59
CA GLY A 143 8.77 -3.96 18.07
C GLY A 143 7.92 -2.72 17.78
N THR A 144 8.53 -1.62 17.31
CA THR A 144 7.81 -0.45 16.78
C THR A 144 7.42 -0.67 15.32
N ARG A 145 6.47 0.14 14.84
CA ARG A 145 5.99 0.11 13.46
C ARG A 145 6.04 1.51 12.87
N LEU A 146 6.45 1.63 11.62
CA LEU A 146 6.37 2.87 10.86
C LEU A 146 4.92 3.20 10.54
N GLU A 147 4.59 4.48 10.59
CA GLU A 147 3.28 4.98 10.18
C GLU A 147 3.12 4.76 8.66
N PRO A 148 2.11 4.02 8.20
CA PRO A 148 1.90 3.76 6.78
C PRO A 148 1.33 5.01 6.09
N LEU A 149 1.76 5.24 4.84
CA LEU A 149 1.23 6.34 4.03
C LEU A 149 0.08 5.84 3.12
N PRO A 150 -1.02 6.59 2.98
CA PRO A 150 -2.11 6.25 2.07
C PRO A 150 -1.60 6.12 0.63
N THR A 151 -1.46 4.89 0.17
CA THR A 151 -0.89 4.55 -1.14
C THR A 151 -1.68 3.46 -1.84
N LEU A 152 -1.61 3.44 -3.17
CA LEU A 152 -2.13 2.37 -4.02
C LEU A 152 -1.32 2.27 -5.31
N MET A 153 -1.45 1.14 -6.02
CA MET A 153 -0.87 0.97 -7.34
C MET A 153 -1.87 1.38 -8.42
N SER A 154 -1.44 2.05 -9.48
CA SER A 154 -2.27 2.33 -10.66
C SER A 154 -1.42 2.35 -11.92
N ASP A 155 -1.97 2.91 -13.00
CA ASP A 155 -1.29 3.11 -14.27
C ASP A 155 -1.16 4.62 -14.56
N TRP A 156 -0.05 5.00 -15.17
CA TRP A 156 0.28 6.40 -15.44
C TRP A 156 -0.83 7.13 -16.20
N GLY A 157 -1.38 6.54 -17.26
CA GLY A 157 -2.38 7.19 -18.11
C GLY A 157 -3.67 7.48 -17.35
N PHE A 158 -4.13 6.54 -16.52
CA PHE A 158 -5.29 6.75 -15.64
C PHE A 158 -5.01 7.89 -14.65
N TRP A 159 -3.86 7.82 -13.96
CA TRP A 159 -3.52 8.78 -12.93
C TRP A 159 -3.34 10.19 -13.48
N LEU A 160 -2.68 10.34 -14.64
CA LEU A 160 -2.50 11.61 -15.33
C LEU A 160 -3.83 12.22 -15.75
N LYS A 161 -4.77 11.42 -16.25
CA LYS A 161 -6.10 11.89 -16.65
C LYS A 161 -6.91 12.40 -15.45
N ARG A 162 -6.79 11.73 -14.30
CA ARG A 162 -7.56 12.06 -13.10
C ARG A 162 -6.92 13.18 -12.27
N TYR A 163 -5.60 13.19 -12.17
CA TYR A 163 -4.84 14.10 -11.32
C TYR A 163 -3.63 14.70 -12.04
N PRO A 164 -3.82 15.47 -13.12
CA PRO A 164 -2.71 16.03 -13.90
C PRO A 164 -1.82 16.99 -13.11
N GLY A 165 -2.38 17.61 -12.06
CA GLY A 165 -1.69 18.50 -11.14
C GLY A 165 -0.98 17.82 -9.97
N ASN A 166 -1.07 16.49 -9.84
CA ASN A 166 -0.41 15.80 -8.73
C ASN A 166 1.11 15.79 -8.89
N VAL A 167 1.81 15.69 -7.76
CA VAL A 167 3.29 15.67 -7.73
C VAL A 167 3.82 14.43 -8.44
N ALA A 168 4.92 14.61 -9.16
CA ALA A 168 5.77 13.53 -9.66
C ALA A 168 7.22 13.90 -9.36
N TYR A 169 8.14 12.95 -9.38
CA TYR A 169 9.57 13.31 -9.39
C TYR A 169 9.99 13.79 -10.77
N GLU A 170 10.90 14.75 -10.80
CA GLU A 170 11.47 15.28 -12.03
C GLU A 170 12.32 14.20 -12.73
N MET A 171 11.92 13.81 -13.93
CA MET A 171 12.54 12.73 -14.70
C MET A 171 13.67 13.29 -15.55
N PHE A 172 14.72 13.81 -14.92
CA PHE A 172 15.97 14.17 -15.62
C PHE A 172 16.52 13.02 -16.47
N ASP A 173 17.35 13.34 -17.46
CA ASP A 173 17.92 12.35 -18.39
C ASP A 173 18.69 11.20 -17.72
N LYS A 174 19.23 11.43 -16.51
CA LYS A 174 19.88 10.40 -15.69
C LYS A 174 18.92 9.30 -15.22
N TYR A 175 17.62 9.60 -15.12
CA TYR A 175 16.58 8.65 -14.77
C TYR A 175 16.05 8.00 -16.06
N LYS A 176 16.63 6.86 -16.41
CA LYS A 176 16.21 6.06 -17.57
C LYS A 176 15.18 5.02 -17.15
N PRO A 177 14.10 4.82 -17.92
CA PRO A 177 13.14 3.79 -17.63
C PRO A 177 13.73 2.40 -17.86
N LEU A 178 13.64 1.54 -16.87
CA LEU A 178 14.04 0.14 -16.96
C LEU A 178 12.81 -0.76 -17.11
N SER A 179 12.95 -1.89 -17.81
CA SER A 179 11.91 -2.91 -17.84
C SER A 179 11.71 -3.52 -16.44
N LEU A 180 10.47 -3.81 -16.09
CA LEU A 180 10.17 -4.52 -14.86
C LEU A 180 10.56 -5.98 -15.03
N SER A 181 11.43 -6.50 -14.15
CA SER A 181 11.86 -7.89 -14.19
C SER A 181 10.66 -8.82 -13.95
N LYS A 182 10.59 -9.91 -14.71
CA LYS A 182 9.68 -11.04 -14.46
C LYS A 182 10.37 -12.21 -13.79
N THR A 183 11.69 -12.15 -13.68
CA THR A 183 12.51 -13.19 -13.06
C THR A 183 12.60 -12.92 -11.57
N VAL A 184 12.30 -13.96 -10.79
CA VAL A 184 12.42 -13.93 -9.33
C VAL A 184 13.88 -13.75 -8.94
N ASN A 185 14.16 -12.85 -7.99
CA ASN A 185 15.48 -12.71 -7.41
C ASN A 185 15.82 -13.92 -6.51
N LYS A 186 16.99 -14.54 -6.74
CA LYS A 186 17.45 -15.71 -5.97
C LYS A 186 17.69 -15.40 -4.49
N ASP A 187 18.12 -14.20 -4.14
CA ASP A 187 18.33 -13.79 -2.76
C ASP A 187 16.99 -13.66 -2.04
N SER A 188 15.98 -13.05 -2.70
CA SER A 188 14.60 -13.03 -2.21
C SER A 188 14.06 -14.45 -2.01
N GLU A 189 14.13 -15.30 -3.04
CA GLU A 189 13.68 -16.69 -2.97
C GLU A 189 14.37 -17.48 -1.85
N SER A 190 15.69 -17.37 -1.72
CA SER A 190 16.47 -18.09 -0.69
C SER A 190 16.19 -17.62 0.73
N SER A 191 15.58 -16.45 0.90
CA SER A 191 15.19 -15.89 2.21
C SER A 191 13.79 -16.35 2.67
N ARG A 192 13.02 -17.03 1.80
CA ARG A 192 11.66 -17.50 2.11
C ARG A 192 11.69 -18.62 3.16
N GLY A 193 10.70 -18.58 4.05
CA GLY A 193 10.45 -19.63 5.04
C GLY A 193 9.51 -20.72 4.50
N ALA A 194 8.87 -21.45 5.42
CA ALA A 194 7.85 -22.42 5.07
C ALA A 194 6.66 -21.74 4.35
N LEU A 195 6.15 -22.39 3.30
CA LEU A 195 5.02 -21.89 2.53
C LEU A 195 3.71 -22.08 3.31
N ASP A 196 2.88 -21.03 3.31
CA ASP A 196 1.50 -21.11 3.78
C ASP A 196 0.59 -21.66 2.68
N LYS A 197 -0.04 -22.81 2.94
CA LYS A 197 -0.82 -23.56 1.96
C LYS A 197 -2.28 -23.12 1.83
N ARG A 198 -2.73 -22.08 2.53
CA ARG A 198 -4.12 -21.59 2.43
C ARG A 198 -4.45 -21.03 1.05
N LEU A 199 -3.46 -20.45 0.36
CA LEU A 199 -3.56 -19.97 -1.03
C LEU A 199 -2.29 -20.36 -1.79
N ALA A 200 -2.32 -20.27 -3.12
CA ALA A 200 -1.12 -20.43 -3.95
C ALA A 200 -0.08 -19.36 -3.60
N GLU A 201 1.21 -19.70 -3.69
CA GLU A 201 2.31 -18.82 -3.29
C GLU A 201 2.27 -17.45 -3.99
N ASP A 202 1.95 -17.47 -5.29
CA ASP A 202 1.91 -16.33 -6.18
C ASP A 202 0.51 -15.71 -6.36
N GLU A 203 -0.51 -16.21 -5.64
CA GLU A 203 -1.84 -15.58 -5.63
C GLU A 203 -1.71 -14.13 -5.18
N GLU A 204 -2.18 -13.20 -6.01
CA GLU A 204 -2.26 -11.79 -5.64
C GLU A 204 -3.41 -11.59 -4.66
N VAL A 205 -3.15 -10.89 -3.56
CA VAL A 205 -4.13 -10.52 -2.54
C VAL A 205 -4.07 -9.02 -2.28
N LEU A 206 -5.18 -8.41 -1.88
CA LEU A 206 -5.14 -7.17 -1.12
C LEU A 206 -5.10 -7.54 0.36
N GLY A 207 -3.96 -7.32 1.01
CA GLY A 207 -3.85 -7.43 2.46
C GLY A 207 -4.22 -6.11 3.13
N VAL A 208 -5.05 -6.15 4.17
CA VAL A 208 -5.49 -5.02 4.97
C VAL A 208 -5.08 -5.26 6.43
N TYR A 209 -4.40 -4.29 7.03
CA TYR A 209 -4.02 -4.31 8.43
C TYR A 209 -4.72 -3.19 9.20
N GLU A 210 -5.45 -3.52 10.25
CA GLU A 210 -6.21 -2.58 11.06
C GLU A 210 -6.27 -3.06 12.50
N ASP A 211 -5.92 -2.18 13.46
CA ASP A 211 -6.06 -2.43 14.89
C ASP A 211 -5.46 -3.77 15.38
N GLY A 212 -4.29 -4.14 14.83
CA GLY A 212 -3.62 -5.39 15.20
C GLY A 212 -4.12 -6.63 14.45
N LYS A 213 -5.11 -6.48 13.57
CA LYS A 213 -5.71 -7.59 12.81
C LYS A 213 -5.32 -7.48 11.34
N ALA A 214 -4.89 -8.60 10.77
CA ALA A 214 -4.62 -8.74 9.35
C ALA A 214 -5.77 -9.50 8.67
N ARG A 215 -6.17 -9.02 7.50
CA ARG A 215 -7.16 -9.68 6.66
C ARG A 215 -6.75 -9.59 5.19
N VAL A 216 -6.97 -10.66 4.43
CA VAL A 216 -6.70 -10.67 2.99
C VAL A 216 -7.96 -10.84 2.16
N TYR A 217 -7.96 -10.20 0.99
CA TYR A 217 -8.96 -10.35 -0.06
C TYR A 217 -8.24 -10.89 -1.30
N PRO A 218 -8.43 -12.18 -1.65
CA PRO A 218 -7.87 -12.72 -2.89
C PRO A 218 -8.32 -11.90 -4.10
N ILE A 219 -7.38 -11.46 -4.93
CA ILE A 219 -7.70 -10.65 -6.11
C ILE A 219 -8.59 -11.45 -7.07
N SER A 220 -8.43 -12.78 -7.15
CA SER A 220 -9.29 -13.67 -7.94
C SER A 220 -10.78 -13.65 -7.53
N LEU A 221 -11.09 -13.31 -6.27
CA LEU A 221 -12.45 -13.13 -5.77
C LEU A 221 -12.90 -11.67 -5.89
N LEU A 222 -12.04 -10.74 -5.46
CA LEU A 222 -12.32 -9.31 -5.49
C LEU A 222 -12.56 -8.83 -6.93
N SER A 223 -11.80 -9.30 -7.92
CA SER A 223 -11.95 -8.89 -9.31
C SER A 223 -13.27 -9.31 -9.95
N LYS A 224 -13.93 -10.36 -9.42
CA LYS A 224 -15.24 -10.82 -9.89
C LYS A 224 -16.39 -10.02 -9.29
N ARG A 225 -16.24 -9.55 -8.05
CA ARG A 225 -17.26 -8.76 -7.33
C ARG A 225 -17.13 -7.27 -7.61
N GLY A 226 -15.89 -6.81 -7.78
CA GLY A 226 -15.49 -5.43 -7.98
C GLY A 226 -15.66 -4.52 -6.73
N VAL A 227 -16.67 -4.76 -5.90
CA VAL A 227 -16.81 -4.17 -4.56
C VAL A 227 -17.14 -5.27 -3.55
N ILE A 228 -16.43 -5.29 -2.43
CA ILE A 228 -16.75 -6.10 -1.26
C ILE A 228 -17.02 -5.16 -0.10
N GLN A 229 -18.16 -5.33 0.56
CA GLN A 229 -18.47 -4.65 1.81
C GLN A 229 -18.73 -5.71 2.87
N GLU A 230 -18.13 -5.55 4.05
CA GLU A 230 -18.32 -6.47 5.16
C GLU A 230 -18.10 -5.76 6.50
N THR A 231 -18.68 -6.35 7.55
CA THR A 231 -18.43 -5.98 8.93
C THR A 231 -18.09 -7.25 9.70
N ILE A 232 -16.88 -7.30 10.24
CA ILE A 232 -16.42 -8.44 11.07
C ILE A 232 -15.90 -7.88 12.38
N GLU A 233 -16.43 -8.40 13.48
CA GLU A 233 -16.05 -7.99 14.84
C GLU A 233 -16.12 -6.47 15.05
N GLY A 234 -17.12 -5.81 14.46
CA GLY A 234 -17.31 -4.34 14.55
C GLY A 234 -16.43 -3.52 13.61
N HIS A 235 -15.58 -4.14 12.80
CA HIS A 235 -14.76 -3.44 11.80
C HIS A 235 -15.41 -3.51 10.42
N SER A 236 -16.02 -2.41 9.99
CA SER A 236 -16.64 -2.27 8.67
C SER A 236 -15.62 -1.82 7.63
N ARG A 237 -15.65 -2.43 6.44
CA ARG A 237 -14.70 -2.17 5.35
C ARG A 237 -15.42 -2.15 4.00
N ILE A 238 -14.95 -1.28 3.13
CA ILE A 238 -15.24 -1.30 1.69
C ILE A 238 -13.92 -1.61 0.99
N VAL A 239 -13.91 -2.69 0.22
CA VAL A 239 -12.79 -3.09 -0.63
C VAL A 239 -13.19 -2.92 -2.08
N LEU A 240 -12.43 -2.10 -2.78
CA LEU A 240 -12.69 -1.69 -4.15
C LEU A 240 -11.71 -2.37 -5.10
N TRP A 241 -12.20 -2.73 -6.28
CA TRP A 241 -11.39 -3.17 -7.40
C TRP A 241 -11.74 -2.41 -8.66
N TYR A 242 -10.71 -1.78 -9.22
CA TYR A 242 -10.79 -1.08 -10.49
C TYR A 242 -10.07 -1.88 -11.56
N SER A 243 -10.87 -2.57 -12.38
CA SER A 243 -10.38 -3.50 -13.40
C SER A 243 -9.44 -2.88 -14.44
N PRO A 244 -9.65 -1.65 -14.94
CA PRO A 244 -8.80 -1.08 -15.99
C PRO A 244 -7.31 -1.00 -15.63
N THR A 245 -6.97 -0.68 -14.38
CA THR A 245 -5.57 -0.59 -13.91
C THR A 245 -5.17 -1.70 -12.94
N LYS A 246 -6.05 -2.70 -12.76
CA LYS A 246 -5.87 -3.82 -11.81
C LYS A 246 -5.52 -3.34 -10.39
N THR A 247 -6.25 -2.32 -9.95
CA THR A 247 -6.01 -1.64 -8.67
C THR A 247 -7.02 -2.09 -7.65
N ALA A 248 -6.54 -2.46 -6.46
CA ALA A 248 -7.35 -2.71 -5.29
C ALA A 248 -7.03 -1.67 -4.20
N ALA A 249 -8.06 -1.25 -3.46
CA ALA A 249 -7.93 -0.34 -2.33
C ALA A 249 -8.97 -0.67 -1.25
N ALA A 250 -8.67 -0.33 -0.01
CA ALA A 250 -9.56 -0.56 1.13
C ALA A 250 -9.81 0.73 1.91
N TYR A 251 -11.05 0.91 2.35
CA TYR A 251 -11.53 2.07 3.07
C TYR A 251 -12.48 1.65 4.18
N ARG A 252 -12.64 2.48 5.21
CA ARG A 252 -13.85 2.43 6.04
C ARG A 252 -15.01 3.00 5.23
N PRO A 253 -16.25 2.54 5.46
CA PRO A 253 -17.46 3.11 4.86
C PRO A 253 -17.80 4.48 5.49
N LEU A 254 -16.83 5.38 5.56
CA LEU A 254 -16.94 6.69 6.20
C LEU A 254 -16.25 7.74 5.33
N ALA A 255 -17.03 8.71 4.88
CA ALA A 255 -16.62 9.81 4.04
C ALA A 255 -16.40 11.08 4.87
N PHE A 256 -15.34 11.81 4.56
CA PHE A 256 -14.93 13.04 5.24
C PHE A 256 -14.95 14.23 4.26
N PRO A 257 -15.43 15.40 4.68
CA PRO A 257 -15.38 16.60 3.85
C PRO A 257 -13.95 17.12 3.63
N PRO A 258 -13.72 17.98 2.62
CA PRO A 258 -12.42 18.59 2.39
C PRO A 258 -12.07 19.66 3.46
N GLY A 259 -10.82 19.64 3.94
CA GLY A 259 -10.11 20.75 4.60
C GLY A 259 -10.49 21.13 6.04
N ASP A 260 -9.53 21.76 6.73
CA ASP A 260 -9.70 22.33 8.07
C ASP A 260 -10.60 23.58 8.00
N GLY A 261 -11.82 23.46 8.50
CA GLY A 261 -12.82 24.54 8.52
C GLY A 261 -14.20 24.10 8.06
N ASN A 262 -14.31 22.94 7.40
CA ASN A 262 -15.60 22.30 7.19
C ASN A 262 -16.07 21.69 8.53
N LYS A 263 -17.25 22.09 8.99
CA LYS A 263 -17.88 21.59 10.22
C LYS A 263 -18.83 20.43 9.96
N GLU A 264 -18.95 19.99 8.72
CA GLU A 264 -19.76 18.84 8.39
C GLU A 264 -19.15 17.58 9.01
N GLU A 265 -20.01 16.79 9.65
CA GLU A 265 -19.62 15.53 10.26
C GLU A 265 -19.38 14.46 9.18
N PRO A 266 -18.47 13.50 9.42
CA PRO A 266 -18.28 12.37 8.53
C PRO A 266 -19.59 11.59 8.33
N ARG A 267 -19.82 11.08 7.13
CA ARG A 267 -21.05 10.33 6.78
C ARG A 267 -20.74 8.92 6.34
N GLU A 268 -21.57 7.98 6.77
CA GLU A 268 -21.50 6.60 6.28
C GLU A 268 -21.89 6.55 4.81
N VAL A 269 -21.26 5.64 4.07
CA VAL A 269 -21.49 5.43 2.63
C VAL A 269 -21.61 3.96 2.30
N THR A 270 -22.47 3.64 1.32
CA THR A 270 -22.62 2.28 0.80
C THR A 270 -22.30 2.28 -0.70
N LEU A 271 -21.14 1.74 -1.07
CA LEU A 271 -20.68 1.78 -2.46
C LEU A 271 -21.14 0.55 -3.25
N LYS A 272 -21.58 0.78 -4.48
CA LYS A 272 -21.82 -0.24 -5.50
C LYS A 272 -21.11 0.12 -6.79
N LEU A 273 -20.88 -0.86 -7.66
CA LEU A 273 -20.42 -0.59 -9.02
C LEU A 273 -21.57 -0.10 -9.90
N ALA A 274 -21.29 0.94 -10.69
CA ALA A 274 -22.13 1.40 -11.78
C ALA A 274 -21.28 1.93 -12.93
N ASP A 275 -21.59 1.53 -14.16
CA ASP A 275 -20.84 1.88 -15.37
C ASP A 275 -21.17 3.29 -15.93
N ALA A 276 -21.47 4.25 -15.07
CA ALA A 276 -21.85 5.60 -15.49
C ALA A 276 -20.64 6.54 -15.71
N ASP A 277 -19.60 6.46 -14.87
CA ASP A 277 -18.31 7.13 -15.11
C ASP A 277 -17.19 6.07 -15.09
N PRO A 278 -16.52 5.80 -16.22
CA PRO A 278 -15.43 4.84 -16.29
C PRO A 278 -14.25 5.16 -15.34
N LEU A 279 -14.04 6.43 -14.94
CA LEU A 279 -12.96 6.81 -14.02
C LEU A 279 -13.39 6.84 -12.55
N ALA A 280 -14.71 6.83 -12.30
CA ALA A 280 -15.31 6.84 -10.98
C ALA A 280 -16.53 5.89 -10.93
N PRO A 281 -16.29 4.57 -11.08
CA PRO A 281 -17.36 3.60 -11.26
C PRO A 281 -18.04 3.18 -9.94
N PHE A 282 -17.62 3.73 -8.80
CA PHE A 282 -18.19 3.40 -7.50
C PHE A 282 -19.22 4.47 -7.13
N VAL A 283 -20.48 4.08 -6.96
CA VAL A 283 -21.58 5.00 -6.67
C VAL A 283 -22.10 4.75 -5.28
N ASP A 284 -22.24 5.84 -4.52
CA ASP A 284 -22.89 5.85 -3.21
C ASP A 284 -24.40 5.61 -3.37
N SER A 285 -24.94 4.66 -2.63
CA SER A 285 -26.33 4.22 -2.80
C SER A 285 -27.34 5.22 -2.24
N GLU A 286 -26.89 6.05 -1.30
CA GLU A 286 -27.67 7.02 -0.56
C GLU A 286 -27.74 8.35 -1.31
N THR A 287 -26.61 8.86 -1.79
CA THR A 287 -26.53 10.20 -2.42
C THR A 287 -26.40 10.17 -3.94
N GLY A 288 -26.05 9.02 -4.53
CA GLY A 288 -25.69 8.92 -5.94
C GLY A 288 -24.32 9.52 -6.27
N SER A 289 -23.52 9.91 -5.26
CA SER A 289 -22.17 10.46 -5.48
C SER A 289 -21.25 9.42 -6.11
N HIS A 290 -20.42 9.86 -7.06
CA HIS A 290 -19.48 9.02 -7.79
C HIS A 290 -18.09 9.10 -7.17
N TRP A 291 -17.44 7.95 -6.98
CA TRP A 291 -16.16 7.81 -6.32
C TRP A 291 -15.13 7.14 -7.22
N ASP A 292 -13.91 7.66 -7.24
CA ASP A 292 -12.78 7.02 -7.90
C ASP A 292 -12.07 6.00 -6.99
N ILE A 293 -11.14 5.23 -7.57
CA ILE A 293 -10.40 4.18 -6.85
C ILE A 293 -9.51 4.71 -5.73
N ALA A 294 -9.19 6.02 -5.71
CA ALA A 294 -8.46 6.66 -4.63
C ALA A 294 -9.37 7.07 -3.45
N GLY A 295 -10.66 6.70 -3.52
CA GLY A 295 -11.66 7.01 -2.52
C GLY A 295 -11.95 8.50 -2.47
N ARG A 296 -11.96 9.18 -3.61
CA ARG A 296 -12.39 10.59 -3.72
C ARG A 296 -13.70 10.65 -4.45
N ALA A 297 -14.65 11.40 -3.91
CA ALA A 297 -15.89 11.69 -4.59
C ALA A 297 -15.65 12.77 -5.63
N VAL A 298 -16.07 12.49 -6.86
CA VAL A 298 -15.74 13.25 -8.07
C VAL A 298 -16.93 14.05 -8.58
N ASP A 299 -18.14 13.60 -8.23
CA ASP A 299 -19.42 14.17 -8.62
C ASP A 299 -20.49 13.79 -7.58
N GLY A 300 -21.61 14.51 -7.60
CA GLY A 300 -22.73 14.34 -6.65
C GLY A 300 -22.59 15.15 -5.36
N GLU A 301 -23.43 14.83 -4.37
CA GLU A 301 -23.52 15.54 -3.08
C GLU A 301 -22.18 15.59 -2.34
N PHE A 302 -21.44 14.49 -2.37
CA PHE A 302 -20.15 14.37 -1.68
C PHE A 302 -18.96 14.79 -2.52
N LYS A 303 -19.14 15.51 -3.63
CA LYS A 303 -18.01 15.99 -4.44
C LYS A 303 -16.91 16.63 -3.57
N ASP A 304 -15.66 16.22 -3.83
CA ASP A 304 -14.44 16.59 -3.09
C ASP A 304 -14.30 15.99 -1.67
N TRP A 305 -15.23 15.14 -1.24
CA TRP A 305 -15.08 14.34 -0.02
C TRP A 305 -14.16 13.14 -0.27
N THR A 306 -13.61 12.60 0.81
CA THR A 306 -12.72 11.44 0.75
C THR A 306 -13.13 10.35 1.71
N LEU A 307 -13.03 9.09 1.26
CA LEU A 307 -13.17 7.94 2.13
C LEU A 307 -11.97 7.85 3.08
N GLN A 308 -12.24 7.39 4.30
CA GLN A 308 -11.20 7.08 5.27
C GLN A 308 -10.43 5.84 4.82
N TRP A 309 -9.16 6.05 4.45
CA TRP A 309 -8.27 4.99 3.98
C TRP A 309 -7.94 3.96 5.08
N LEU A 310 -7.84 2.69 4.68
CA LEU A 310 -7.31 1.60 5.49
C LEU A 310 -5.96 1.16 4.93
N ASP A 311 -5.06 0.65 5.80
CA ASP A 311 -3.72 0.16 5.42
C ASP A 311 -3.77 -1.12 4.59
N GLY A 312 -4.12 -0.93 3.32
CA GLY A 312 -4.22 -1.92 2.28
C GLY A 312 -2.96 -1.97 1.41
N THR A 313 -2.52 -3.17 1.04
CA THR A 313 -1.40 -3.38 0.10
C THR A 313 -1.70 -4.57 -0.80
N GLN A 314 -1.67 -4.36 -2.11
CA GLN A 314 -1.66 -5.45 -3.08
C GLN A 314 -0.29 -6.13 -3.05
N VAL A 315 -0.27 -7.43 -2.83
CA VAL A 315 0.94 -8.21 -2.58
C VAL A 315 0.68 -9.69 -2.92
N LYS A 316 1.73 -10.46 -3.18
CA LYS A 316 1.61 -11.92 -3.33
C LYS A 316 1.47 -12.61 -1.98
N TRP A 317 0.70 -13.69 -1.97
CA TRP A 317 0.35 -14.42 -0.77
C TRP A 317 1.55 -14.86 0.07
N PHE A 318 2.62 -15.37 -0.56
CA PHE A 318 3.80 -15.85 0.18
C PHE A 318 4.40 -14.78 1.10
N ALA A 319 4.45 -13.53 0.63
CA ALA A 319 5.03 -12.42 1.36
C ALA A 319 4.09 -11.98 2.49
N TRP A 320 2.79 -11.87 2.21
CA TRP A 320 1.81 -11.48 3.23
C TRP A 320 1.70 -12.52 4.35
N ALA A 321 1.55 -13.80 4.01
CA ALA A 321 1.38 -14.87 4.98
C ALA A 321 2.60 -15.06 5.88
N ALA A 322 3.81 -14.86 5.34
CA ALA A 322 5.04 -14.95 6.12
C ALA A 322 5.17 -13.81 7.16
N GLU A 323 4.68 -12.61 6.84
CA GLU A 323 4.72 -11.46 7.75
C GLU A 323 3.48 -11.36 8.66
N TYR A 324 2.34 -11.94 8.27
CA TYR A 324 1.08 -11.99 9.02
C TYR A 324 0.47 -13.40 9.04
N PRO A 325 1.09 -14.38 9.72
CA PRO A 325 0.63 -15.78 9.69
C PRO A 325 -0.79 -15.97 10.24
N GLY A 326 -1.19 -15.16 11.22
CA GLY A 326 -2.55 -15.16 11.79
C GLY A 326 -3.61 -14.43 10.95
N THR A 327 -3.28 -13.97 9.74
CA THR A 327 -4.24 -13.25 8.88
C THR A 327 -5.50 -14.08 8.64
N SER A 328 -6.67 -13.43 8.68
CA SER A 328 -7.91 -14.05 8.19
C SER A 328 -8.03 -13.87 6.68
N THR A 329 -8.81 -14.72 6.03
CA THR A 329 -9.07 -14.65 4.58
C THR A 329 -10.53 -14.32 4.34
N TYR A 330 -10.81 -13.46 3.38
CA TYR A 330 -12.16 -13.27 2.87
C TYR A 330 -12.56 -14.50 2.06
N GLU A 331 -13.64 -15.15 2.50
CA GLU A 331 -14.29 -16.24 1.79
C GLU A 331 -15.63 -15.72 1.26
N ALA A 332 -15.93 -16.02 0.00
CA ALA A 332 -17.27 -15.75 -0.51
C ALA A 332 -18.25 -16.66 0.24
N SER A 333 -19.12 -16.09 1.06
CA SER A 333 -20.26 -16.85 1.58
C SER A 333 -21.07 -17.37 0.39
N GLU A 334 -21.36 -18.67 0.35
CA GLU A 334 -22.42 -19.19 -0.52
C GLU A 334 -23.72 -18.52 -0.08
N THR A 335 -24.14 -17.47 -0.78
CA THR A 335 -25.52 -17.01 -0.70
C THR A 335 -26.38 -18.16 -1.19
N SER A 336 -27.06 -18.84 -0.26
CA SER A 336 -28.19 -19.70 -0.57
C SER A 336 -29.15 -18.88 -1.45
N LYS A 337 -29.37 -19.40 -2.66
CA LYS A 337 -30.32 -18.84 -3.63
C LYS A 337 -31.72 -18.70 -3.05
#